data_AF-A0A6J7RUS8-F1
#
_entry.id   AF-A0A6J7RUS8-F1
#
_cell.length_a   1.000
_cell.length_b   1.000
_cell.length_c   1.000
_cell.angle_alpha   90.00
_cell.angle_beta   90.00
_cell.angle_gamma   90.00
#
_symmetry.space_group_name_H-M   'P 1'
#
loop_
_entity.id
_entity.type
_entity.pdbx_description
1 polymer ?
#
loop_
_entity_poly.entity_id
_entity_poly.type
_entity_poly.pdbx_seq_one_letter_code
_entity_poly.pdbx_strand_id
1 'polypeptide(L)'
;MSEHERFYEQHVLTPTGLDVAGTATAFGLHLLEVTTLDEFAAALAYGLNSDGTQLLHVRTDRALNVALHAELWTAVAAALAR
;
A
#
# COMPACT_ATOMS: atom_id res chain seq x y z
N MET A 1 0.74 -4.07 22.88
CA MET A 1 -0.08 -2.92 22.46
C MET A 1 -0.73 -2.28 23.67
N SER A 2 -0.41 -1.02 23.92
CA SER A 2 -0.98 -0.16 24.96
C SER A 2 -2.46 0.14 24.71
N GLU A 3 -3.14 0.71 25.70
CA GLU A 3 -4.53 1.16 25.57
C GLU A 3 -4.68 2.29 24.55
N HIS A 4 -3.75 3.25 24.54
CA HIS A 4 -3.73 4.33 23.56
C HIS A 4 -3.60 3.81 22.12
N GLU A 5 -2.75 2.81 21.89
CA GLU A 5 -2.58 2.20 20.57
C GLU A 5 -3.87 1.52 20.08
N ARG A 6 -4.60 0.81 20.95
CA ARG A 6 -5.91 0.22 20.61
C ARG A 6 -6.95 1.29 20.28
N PHE A 7 -7.03 2.34 21.09
CA PHE A 7 -7.99 3.42 20.87
C PHE A 7 -7.72 4.11 19.53
N TYR A 8 -6.45 4.40 19.24
CA TYR A 8 -6.02 4.97 17.96
C TYR A 8 -6.34 4.05 16.79
N GLU A 9 -6.06 2.75 16.91
CA GLU A 9 -6.35 1.79 15.85
C GLU A 9 -7.85 1.72 15.53
N GLN A 10 -8.70 1.67 16.55
CA GLN A 10 -10.15 1.54 16.38
C GLN A 10 -10.82 2.80 15.83
N HIS A 11 -10.35 3.98 16.21
CA HIS A 11 -11.06 5.24 15.94
C HIS A 11 -10.36 6.15 14.92
N VAL A 12 -9.09 5.90 14.62
CA VAL A 12 -8.31 6.69 13.65
C VAL A 12 -7.87 5.85 12.48
N LEU A 13 -7.25 4.69 12.71
CA LEU A 13 -6.83 3.83 11.60
C LEU A 13 -8.01 3.12 10.93
N THR A 14 -9.01 2.70 11.73
CA THR A 14 -10.25 2.06 11.27
C THR A 14 -9.98 0.99 10.20
N PRO A 15 -9.20 -0.07 10.49
CA PRO A 15 -8.88 -1.09 9.50
C PRO A 15 -10.17 -1.74 8.99
N THR A 16 -10.35 -1.76 7.67
CA THR A 16 -11.61 -2.16 7.04
C THR A 16 -11.75 -3.68 6.86
N GLY A 17 -10.65 -4.43 6.95
CA GLY A 17 -10.66 -5.89 6.72
C GLY A 17 -11.09 -6.28 5.30
N LEU A 18 -10.88 -5.40 4.31
CA LEU A 18 -11.35 -5.60 2.95
C LEU A 18 -10.82 -6.89 2.32
N ASP A 19 -11.73 -7.71 1.79
CA ASP A 19 -11.38 -8.83 0.92
C ASP A 19 -11.17 -8.35 -0.52
N VAL A 20 -9.91 -8.03 -0.84
CA VAL A 20 -9.52 -7.55 -2.16
C VAL A 20 -9.75 -8.62 -3.24
N ALA A 21 -9.55 -9.90 -2.93
CA ALA A 21 -9.70 -10.99 -3.90
C ALA A 21 -11.19 -11.24 -4.23
N GLY A 22 -12.04 -11.25 -3.21
CA GLY A 22 -13.49 -11.31 -3.39
C GLY A 22 -14.01 -10.11 -4.19
N THR A 23 -13.50 -8.91 -3.90
CA THR A 23 -13.88 -7.69 -4.64
C THR A 23 -13.47 -7.77 -6.11
N ALA A 24 -12.22 -8.17 -6.40
CA ALA A 24 -11.75 -8.34 -7.78
C ALA A 24 -12.62 -9.35 -8.55
N THR A 25 -12.94 -10.48 -7.91
CA THR A 25 -13.81 -11.51 -8.48
C THR A 25 -15.21 -10.97 -8.79
N ALA A 26 -15.83 -10.25 -7.84
CA ALA A 26 -17.18 -9.70 -7.99
C ALA A 26 -17.31 -8.73 -9.18
N PHE A 27 -16.23 -8.01 -9.51
CA PHE A 27 -16.19 -7.05 -10.62
C PHE A 27 -15.53 -7.62 -11.89
N GLY A 28 -15.16 -8.90 -11.92
CA GLY A 28 -14.50 -9.51 -13.08
C GLY A 28 -13.12 -8.94 -13.38
N LEU A 29 -12.41 -8.46 -12.36
CA LEU A 29 -11.07 -7.88 -12.48
C LEU A 29 -10.00 -8.97 -12.43
N HIS A 30 -8.91 -8.77 -13.16
CA HIS A 30 -7.73 -9.61 -13.03
C HIS A 30 -6.86 -9.12 -11.86
N LEU A 31 -6.88 -9.84 -10.74
CA LEU A 31 -6.05 -9.53 -9.57
C LEU A 31 -4.60 -9.96 -9.79
N LEU A 32 -3.67 -9.00 -9.64
CA LEU A 32 -2.23 -9.21 -9.63
C LEU A 32 -1.68 -8.83 -8.26
N GLU A 33 -1.16 -9.81 -7.53
CA GLU A 33 -0.48 -9.54 -6.26
C GLU A 33 0.99 -9.23 -6.52
N VAL A 34 1.48 -8.14 -5.92
CA VAL A 34 2.80 -7.59 -6.19
C VAL A 34 3.54 -7.37 -4.87
N THR A 35 4.75 -7.90 -4.79
CA THR A 35 5.60 -7.86 -3.59
C THR A 35 6.94 -7.16 -3.81
N THR A 36 7.33 -6.96 -5.08
CA THR A 36 8.58 -6.27 -5.44
C THR A 36 8.35 -5.17 -6.48
N LEU A 37 9.33 -4.27 -6.62
CA LEU A 37 9.30 -3.24 -7.66
C LEU A 37 9.38 -3.83 -9.07
N ASP A 38 10.12 -4.93 -9.27
CA ASP A 38 10.22 -5.60 -10.56
C ASP A 38 8.88 -6.25 -10.94
N GLU A 39 8.23 -6.91 -9.99
CA GLU A 39 6.87 -7.43 -10.15
C GLU A 39 5.87 -6.31 -10.44
N PHE A 40 6.01 -5.17 -9.76
CA PHE A 40 5.15 -4.00 -10.00
C PHE A 40 5.30 -3.49 -11.44
N ALA A 41 6.54 -3.30 -11.88
CA ALA A 41 6.83 -2.84 -13.24
C ALA A 41 6.30 -3.82 -14.29
N ALA A 42 6.48 -5.13 -14.06
CA ALA A 42 5.96 -6.17 -14.94
C ALA A 42 4.42 -6.22 -14.97
N ALA A 43 3.76 -6.14 -13.81
CA ALA A 43 2.31 -6.13 -13.69
C ALA A 43 1.68 -4.89 -14.33
N LEU A 44 2.33 -3.73 -14.15
CA LEU A 44 1.91 -2.49 -14.79
C LEU A 44 2.05 -2.57 -16.31
N ALA A 45 3.19 -3.08 -16.81
CA ALA A 45 3.40 -3.30 -18.23
C ALA A 45 2.36 -4.28 -18.81
N TYR A 46 2.04 -5.36 -18.09
CA TYR A 46 0.98 -6.28 -18.48
C TYR A 46 -0.38 -5.58 -18.57
N GLY A 47 -0.78 -4.82 -17.55
CA GLY A 47 -2.07 -4.12 -17.54
C GLY A 47 -2.21 -3.09 -18.67
N LEU A 48 -1.12 -2.39 -19.01
CA LEU A 48 -1.12 -1.44 -20.12
C LEU A 48 -1.22 -2.09 -21.51
N ASN A 49 -0.91 -3.39 -21.65
CA ASN A 49 -0.85 -4.09 -22.93
C ASN A 49 -1.85 -5.26 -23.05
N SER A 50 -2.77 -5.40 -22.08
CA SER A 50 -3.80 -6.45 -22.08
C SER A 50 -5.20 -5.83 -22.12
N ASP A 51 -6.15 -6.57 -22.67
CA ASP A 51 -7.55 -6.18 -22.62
C ASP A 51 -8.12 -6.41 -21.21
N GLY A 52 -9.12 -5.59 -20.85
CA GLY A 52 -9.81 -5.67 -19.56
C GLY A 52 -9.16 -4.80 -18.47
N THR A 53 -9.69 -4.92 -17.25
CA THR A 53 -9.24 -4.13 -16.08
C THR A 53 -8.49 -5.02 -15.11
N GLN A 54 -7.26 -4.63 -14.79
CA GLN A 54 -6.42 -5.31 -13.80
C GLN A 54 -6.45 -4.56 -12.47
N LEU A 55 -6.43 -5.31 -11.37
CA LEU A 55 -6.26 -4.77 -10.02
C LEU A 55 -4.89 -5.20 -9.50
N LEU A 56 -3.97 -4.26 -9.35
CA LEU A 56 -2.65 -4.51 -8.77
C LEU A 56 -2.72 -4.29 -7.26
N HIS A 57 -2.52 -5.34 -6.48
CA HIS A 57 -2.54 -5.29 -5.02
C HIS A 57 -1.12 -5.25 -4.46
N VAL A 58 -0.70 -4.07 -4.02
CA VAL A 58 0.59 -3.84 -3.37
C VAL A 58 0.37 -3.74 -1.85
N ARG A 59 0.79 -4.76 -1.12
CA ARG A 59 0.68 -4.76 0.35
C ARG A 59 1.88 -4.05 0.96
N THR A 60 1.62 -3.05 1.80
CA THR A 60 2.65 -2.30 2.52
C THR A 60 2.56 -2.52 4.01
N ASP A 61 3.67 -2.39 4.72
CA ASP A 61 3.68 -2.32 6.17
C ASP A 61 3.56 -0.86 6.63
N ARG A 62 2.52 -0.58 7.43
CA ARG A 62 2.24 0.77 7.93
C ARG A 62 3.34 1.30 8.84
N ALA A 63 3.88 0.47 9.73
CA ALA A 63 4.89 0.90 10.69
C ALA A 63 6.20 1.23 9.95
N LEU A 64 6.60 0.41 8.98
CA LEU A 64 7.74 0.69 8.11
C LEU A 64 7.52 1.96 7.29
N ASN A 65 6.31 2.19 6.75
CA ASN A 65 5.99 3.39 5.98
C ASN A 65 6.15 4.68 6.82
N VAL A 66 5.61 4.69 8.05
CA VAL A 66 5.76 5.83 8.97
C VAL A 66 7.23 6.09 9.32
N ALA A 67 7.99 5.02 9.61
CA ALA A 67 9.41 5.14 9.93
C ALA A 67 10.20 5.73 8.75
N LEU A 68 9.96 5.24 7.53
CA LEU A 68 10.59 5.74 6.32
C LEU A 68 10.27 7.22 6.08
N HIS A 69 9.01 7.63 6.23
CA HIS A 69 8.63 9.05 6.09
C HIS A 69 9.35 9.94 7.11
N ALA A 70 9.45 9.50 8.37
CA ALA A 70 10.14 10.26 9.41
C ALA A 70 11.64 10.43 9.12
N GLU A 71 12.30 9.37 8.63
CA GLU A 71 13.70 9.42 8.18
C GLU A 71 13.88 10.43 7.03
N LEU A 72 13.04 10.33 5.99
CA LEU A 72 13.11 11.22 4.83
C LEU A 72 12.84 12.68 5.20
N TRP A 73 11.87 12.96 6.06
CA TRP A 73 11.61 14.32 6.55
C TRP A 73 12.80 14.90 7.30
N THR A 74 13.42 14.10 8.17
CA THR A 74 14.62 14.51 8.91
C THR A 74 15.76 14.85 7.94
N ALA A 75 15.99 14.00 6.93
CA ALA A 75 17.03 14.22 5.93
C ALA A 75 16.78 15.49 5.09
N VAL A 76 15.53 15.69 4.64
CA VAL A 76 15.15 16.88 3.84
C VAL A 76 15.28 18.16 4.67
N ALA A 77 14.81 18.16 5.92
CA ALA A 77 14.94 19.32 6.80
C ALA A 77 16.41 19.72 7.02
N ALA A 78 17.30 18.75 7.22
CA ALA A 78 18.73 18.99 7.35
C ALA A 78 19.37 19.54 6.07
N ALA A 79 18.91 19.10 4.89
CA ALA A 79 19.40 19.60 3.61
C ALA A 79 18.98 21.05 3.32
N LEU A 80 17.78 21.45 3.76
CA LEU A 80 17.21 22.79 3.55
C LEU A 80 17.63 23.82 4.60
N ALA A 81 18.13 23.41 5.76
CA ALA A 81 18.60 24.31 6.83
C ALA A 81 19.95 25.01 6.50
N ARG A 82 20.30 25.09 5.22
CA ARG A 82 21.53 25.69 4.68
C ARG A 82 21.24 27.06 4.08
#